data_AF-A0A9E9MG18-F1
#
_entry.id   AF-A0A9E9MG18-F1
#
_cell.length_a   1.000
_cell.length_b   1.000
_cell.length_c   1.000
_cell.angle_alpha   90.00
_cell.angle_beta   90.00
_cell.angle_gamma   90.00
#
_symmetry.space_group_name_H-M   'P 1'
#
loop_
_entity.id
_entity.type
_entity.pdbx_description
1 polymer ?
#
loop_
_entity_poly.entity_id
_entity_poly.type
_entity_poly.pdbx_seq_one_letter_code
_entity_poly.pdbx_strand_id
1 'polypeptide(L)'
;MANTSKSFIGFTASLVLYFSGINTLYAKIPDELLYQPPKNVQSTQLATLVGFQKLNALQLIKARIYLTYINDKATLNRSHDWNKVYEISPGLTDIRLVSDTPNYFTSGRLKFTAKASHHYQVKNNQADIKFNKEPLLFWVEDLDTGEVVTPKQELLGITVPSSVSFVPVIISK
;
A
#
# COMPACT_ATOMS: atom_id res chain seq x y z
N MET A 1 15.87 -62.87 -49.65
CA MET A 1 17.02 -62.52 -48.78
C MET A 1 16.46 -61.89 -47.52
N ALA A 2 16.49 -62.64 -46.41
CA ALA A 2 16.07 -62.19 -45.10
C ALA A 2 17.15 -61.28 -44.52
N ASN A 3 16.76 -60.14 -43.94
CA ASN A 3 17.66 -59.33 -43.14
C ASN A 3 17.00 -59.03 -41.79
N THR A 4 17.71 -59.41 -40.74
CA THR A 4 17.31 -59.45 -39.34
C THR A 4 17.62 -58.15 -38.60
N SER A 5 16.83 -57.90 -37.53
CA SER A 5 17.18 -57.11 -36.34
C SER A 5 17.11 -55.56 -36.52
N LYS A 6 16.64 -54.73 -35.57
CA LYS A 6 16.57 -54.83 -34.10
C LYS A 6 15.36 -54.03 -33.58
N SER A 7 14.71 -54.59 -32.56
CA SER A 7 13.83 -53.88 -31.65
C SER A 7 14.63 -52.82 -30.88
N PHE A 8 14.15 -51.58 -30.86
CA PHE A 8 14.62 -50.53 -29.96
C PHE A 8 13.46 -50.15 -29.05
N ILE A 9 13.54 -50.62 -27.80
CA ILE A 9 12.67 -50.23 -26.71
C ILE A 9 13.15 -48.85 -26.25
N GLY A 10 12.45 -47.80 -26.67
CA GLY A 10 12.67 -46.45 -26.15
C GLY A 10 12.08 -46.34 -24.75
N PHE A 11 12.92 -46.43 -23.72
CA PHE A 11 12.57 -46.03 -22.35
C PHE A 11 12.40 -44.50 -22.33
N THR A 12 11.16 -44.01 -22.26
CA THR A 12 10.89 -42.61 -21.93
C THR A 12 11.05 -42.43 -20.41
N ALA A 13 12.19 -41.90 -19.98
CA ALA A 13 12.38 -41.45 -18.61
C ALA A 13 11.54 -40.19 -18.38
N SER A 14 10.38 -40.34 -17.73
CA SER A 14 9.61 -39.20 -17.22
C SER A 14 10.38 -38.56 -16.06
N LEU A 15 10.97 -37.40 -16.31
CA LEU A 15 11.51 -36.52 -15.27
C LEU A 15 10.33 -35.89 -14.52
N VAL A 16 9.90 -36.54 -13.43
CA VAL A 16 8.97 -35.94 -12.48
C VAL A 16 9.75 -34.90 -11.67
N LEU A 17 9.63 -33.64 -12.06
CA LEU A 17 10.10 -32.50 -11.26
C LEU A 17 9.18 -32.38 -10.04
N TYR A 18 9.57 -33.02 -8.94
CA TYR A 18 9.04 -32.72 -7.62
C TYR A 18 9.48 -31.31 -7.24
N PHE A 19 8.60 -30.33 -7.46
CA PHE A 19 8.71 -29.02 -6.80
C PHE A 19 8.37 -29.23 -5.32
N SER A 20 9.36 -29.68 -4.54
CA SER A 20 9.34 -29.56 -3.09
C SER A 20 9.19 -28.09 -2.76
N GLY A 21 8.05 -27.74 -2.15
CA GLY A 21 7.68 -26.37 -1.83
C GLY A 21 8.81 -25.62 -1.14
N ILE A 22 9.25 -24.55 -1.80
CA ILE A 22 10.11 -23.55 -1.18
C ILE A 22 9.24 -22.88 -0.12
N ASN A 23 9.39 -23.31 1.14
CA ASN A 23 8.90 -22.53 2.28
C ASN A 23 9.76 -21.27 2.35
N THR A 24 9.37 -20.24 1.60
CA THR A 24 9.88 -18.89 1.80
C THR A 24 9.45 -18.43 3.19
N LEU A 25 10.35 -18.60 4.17
CA LEU A 25 10.26 -17.91 5.45
C LEU A 25 10.39 -16.41 5.15
N TYR A 26 9.26 -15.75 4.94
CA TYR A 26 9.23 -14.30 4.86
C TYR A 26 9.70 -13.74 6.19
N ALA A 27 10.64 -12.80 6.16
CA ALA A 27 11.04 -12.06 7.35
C ALA A 27 9.79 -11.45 7.98
N LYS A 28 9.52 -11.78 9.25
CA LYS A 28 8.41 -11.16 9.99
C LYS A 28 8.83 -9.74 10.33
N ILE A 29 8.01 -8.76 9.95
CA ILE A 29 8.21 -7.37 10.36
C ILE A 29 7.98 -7.30 11.88
N PRO A 30 8.93 -6.74 12.66
CA PRO A 30 8.77 -6.58 14.10
C PRO A 30 7.52 -5.77 14.46
N ASP A 31 6.81 -6.17 15.52
CA ASP A 31 5.51 -5.59 15.89
C ASP A 31 5.64 -4.10 16.26
N GLU A 32 6.80 -3.67 16.75
CA GLU A 32 7.12 -2.27 17.03
C GLU A 32 7.20 -1.41 15.78
N LEU A 33 7.43 -1.99 14.60
CA LEU A 33 7.40 -1.27 13.32
C LEU A 33 6.00 -1.23 12.72
N LEU A 34 5.06 -2.01 13.25
CA LEU A 34 3.69 -2.06 12.78
C LEU A 34 2.83 -0.99 13.46
N TYR A 35 1.92 -0.42 12.68
CA TYR A 35 0.95 0.52 13.19
C TYR A 35 -0.01 -0.21 14.14
N GLN A 36 -0.21 0.36 15.32
CA GLN A 36 -1.14 -0.11 16.33
C GLN A 36 -2.06 1.05 16.71
N PRO A 37 -3.37 0.81 16.89
CA PRO A 37 -4.26 1.82 17.43
C PRO A 37 -3.72 2.38 18.76
N PRO A 38 -3.90 3.69 19.04
CA PRO A 38 -3.39 4.30 20.27
C PRO A 38 -4.01 3.63 21.52
N LYS A 39 -3.16 3.19 22.46
CA LYS A 39 -3.58 2.37 23.62
C LYS A 39 -3.93 3.15 24.90
N ASN A 40 -3.75 4.48 24.93
CA ASN A 40 -3.88 5.31 26.14
C ASN A 40 -4.66 6.62 25.90
N VAL A 41 -5.46 6.67 24.84
CA VAL A 41 -6.35 7.80 24.54
C VAL A 41 -7.77 7.31 24.70
N GLN A 42 -8.64 8.10 25.34
CA GLN A 42 -10.05 7.74 25.42
C GLN A 42 -10.60 7.60 23.99
N SER A 43 -11.32 6.52 23.69
CA SER A 43 -11.83 6.25 22.33
C SER A 43 -12.64 7.42 21.78
N THR A 44 -13.38 8.13 22.64
CA THR A 44 -14.14 9.33 22.29
C THR A 44 -13.28 10.51 21.82
N GLN A 45 -11.98 10.50 22.09
CA GLN A 45 -11.03 11.54 21.71
C GLN A 45 -10.19 11.15 20.49
N LEU A 46 -10.26 9.90 20.03
CA LEU A 46 -9.52 9.46 18.86
C LEU A 46 -10.09 10.11 17.60
N ALA A 47 -9.19 10.49 16.70
CA ALA A 47 -9.59 10.86 15.34
C ALA A 47 -9.53 9.62 14.45
N THR A 48 -10.12 9.69 13.27
CA THR A 48 -10.04 8.60 12.30
C THR A 48 -9.42 9.06 10.99
N LEU A 49 -8.77 8.15 10.28
CA LEU A 49 -8.21 8.39 8.97
C LEU A 49 -8.49 7.22 8.04
N VAL A 50 -8.91 7.51 6.81
CA VAL A 50 -9.12 6.51 5.77
C VAL A 50 -8.44 6.93 4.47
N GLY A 51 -8.08 5.93 3.67
CA GLY A 51 -7.73 6.13 2.27
C GLY A 51 -8.96 6.49 1.43
N PHE A 52 -8.83 6.35 0.11
CA PHE A 52 -9.85 6.85 -0.81
C PHE A 52 -9.98 6.11 -2.10
N GLN A 53 -11.23 6.02 -2.53
CA GLN A 53 -11.63 5.62 -3.86
C GLN A 53 -12.78 6.53 -4.29
N LYS A 54 -12.61 7.30 -5.37
CA LYS A 54 -13.75 7.97 -6.01
C LYS A 54 -14.37 6.99 -6.99
N LEU A 55 -15.65 6.68 -6.81
CA LEU A 55 -16.41 5.82 -7.72
C LEU A 55 -17.36 6.71 -8.52
N ASN A 56 -17.00 7.03 -9.77
CA ASN A 56 -17.92 7.66 -10.72
C ASN A 56 -18.07 6.76 -11.95
N ALA A 57 -19.30 6.60 -12.43
CA ALA A 57 -19.67 5.67 -13.51
C ALA A 57 -18.98 5.94 -14.87
N LEU A 58 -18.40 7.12 -15.06
CA LEU A 58 -17.84 7.60 -16.32
C LEU A 58 -16.31 7.71 -16.33
N GLN A 59 -15.61 7.37 -15.23
CA GLN A 59 -14.18 7.59 -15.11
C GLN A 59 -13.34 6.35 -15.43
N LEU A 60 -12.35 6.55 -16.30
CA LEU A 60 -11.45 5.52 -16.82
C LEU A 60 -10.35 5.13 -15.82
N ILE A 61 -10.03 5.97 -14.84
CA ILE A 61 -8.99 5.72 -13.84
C ILE A 61 -9.64 5.34 -12.52
N LYS A 62 -9.45 4.08 -12.09
CA LYS A 62 -9.77 3.61 -10.74
C LYS A 62 -8.50 3.63 -9.90
N ALA A 63 -8.14 4.78 -9.32
CA ALA A 63 -7.00 4.87 -8.41
C ALA A 63 -7.48 4.75 -6.96
N ARG A 64 -7.14 3.64 -6.31
CA ARG A 64 -7.36 3.44 -4.88
C ARG A 64 -6.15 3.91 -4.12
N ILE A 65 -6.39 4.85 -3.21
CA ILE A 65 -5.36 5.36 -2.32
C ILE A 65 -5.45 4.63 -0.99
N TYR A 66 -4.37 3.97 -0.61
CA TYR A 66 -4.28 3.26 0.67
C TYR A 66 -3.04 3.71 1.44
N LEU A 67 -3.18 3.72 2.76
CA LEU A 67 -2.17 4.19 3.71
C LEU A 67 -1.18 3.05 3.96
N THR A 68 0.11 3.28 3.73
CA THR A 68 1.19 2.31 3.99
C THR A 68 1.93 2.60 5.28
N TYR A 69 1.95 3.86 5.73
CA TYR A 69 2.50 4.26 7.01
C TYR A 69 1.66 5.34 7.69
N ILE A 70 1.61 5.29 9.02
CA ILE A 70 1.10 6.36 9.88
C ILE A 70 2.11 6.55 11.01
N ASN A 71 2.60 7.78 11.19
CA ASN A 71 3.64 8.15 12.15
C ASN A 71 4.86 7.21 12.12
N ASP A 72 5.36 6.96 10.90
CA ASP A 72 6.48 6.06 10.58
C ASP A 72 6.30 4.59 10.98
N LYS A 73 5.08 4.16 11.32
CA LYS A 73 4.72 2.75 11.53
C LYS A 73 3.98 2.19 10.32
N ALA A 74 4.38 1.00 9.87
CA ALA A 74 3.83 0.34 8.69
C ALA A 74 2.44 -0.24 8.96
N THR A 75 1.51 -0.05 8.04
CA THR A 75 0.14 -0.57 8.14
C THR A 75 -0.06 -1.94 7.49
N LEU A 76 0.88 -2.35 6.63
CA LEU A 76 0.84 -3.56 5.79
C LEU A 76 -0.35 -3.65 4.82
N ASN A 77 -1.02 -2.53 4.57
CA ASN A 77 -2.18 -2.48 3.70
C ASN A 77 -1.87 -2.80 2.24
N ARG A 78 -2.90 -3.34 1.58
CA ARG A 78 -2.94 -3.56 0.14
C ARG A 78 -4.03 -2.71 -0.49
N SER A 79 -4.15 -2.81 -1.82
CA SER A 79 -5.14 -2.05 -2.60
C SER A 79 -6.59 -2.28 -2.18
N HIS A 80 -6.94 -3.43 -1.60
CA HIS A 80 -8.30 -3.67 -1.10
C HIS A 80 -8.58 -2.99 0.24
N ASP A 81 -7.56 -2.54 0.97
CA ASP A 81 -7.65 -1.90 2.28
C ASP A 81 -7.76 -0.36 2.19
N TRP A 82 -8.13 0.17 1.03
CA TRP A 82 -8.27 1.61 0.79
C TRP A 82 -9.32 2.25 1.70
N ASN A 83 -10.35 1.51 2.10
CA ASN A 83 -11.42 1.95 2.99
C ASN A 83 -11.20 1.56 4.46
N LYS A 84 -10.04 0.99 4.80
CA LYS A 84 -9.72 0.65 6.18
C LYS A 84 -9.60 1.92 7.02
N VAL A 85 -10.40 1.99 8.08
CA VAL A 85 -10.40 3.10 9.03
C VAL A 85 -9.30 2.89 10.06
N TYR A 86 -8.46 3.89 10.24
CA TYR A 86 -7.42 3.95 11.25
C TYR A 86 -7.83 4.91 12.35
N GLU A 87 -7.83 4.45 13.59
CA GLU A 87 -7.89 5.34 14.75
C GLU A 87 -6.52 5.97 14.96
N ILE A 88 -6.43 7.29 14.98
CA ILE A 88 -5.19 8.06 15.18
C ILE A 88 -5.32 8.95 16.42
N SER A 89 -4.20 9.20 17.11
CA SER A 89 -4.18 10.19 18.18
C SER A 89 -4.35 11.61 17.62
N PRO A 90 -5.01 12.52 18.35
CA PRO A 90 -4.99 13.95 18.03
C PRO A 90 -3.56 14.50 18.02
N GLY A 91 -3.33 15.52 17.21
CA GLY A 91 -2.02 16.18 17.05
C GLY A 91 -1.39 15.92 15.69
N LEU A 92 -0.08 16.18 15.59
CA LEU A 92 0.66 16.06 14.33
C LEU A 92 0.63 14.61 13.84
N THR A 93 0.11 14.43 12.63
CA THR A 93 -0.02 13.13 11.96
C THR A 93 0.74 13.17 10.65
N ASP A 94 1.55 12.15 10.43
CA ASP A 94 2.37 11.96 9.25
C ASP A 94 2.00 10.66 8.56
N ILE A 95 1.61 10.71 7.30
CA ILE A 95 1.15 9.53 6.57
C ILE A 95 1.92 9.32 5.28
N ARG A 96 2.12 8.05 4.93
CA ARG A 96 2.55 7.64 3.59
C ARG A 96 1.44 6.89 2.90
N LEU A 97 1.19 7.25 1.66
CA LEU A 97 0.12 6.71 0.83
C LEU A 97 0.67 6.24 -0.51
N VAL A 98 -0.01 5.28 -1.11
CA VAL A 98 0.32 4.69 -2.42
C VAL A 98 -0.98 4.48 -3.21
N SER A 99 -0.86 4.29 -4.53
CA SER A 99 -1.98 3.89 -5.40
C SER A 99 -1.77 2.49 -5.96
N ASP A 100 -2.87 1.82 -6.30
CA ASP A 100 -2.87 0.59 -7.11
C ASP A 100 -2.74 0.86 -8.62
N THR A 101 -2.66 2.13 -9.01
CA THR A 101 -2.40 2.60 -10.37
C THR A 101 -1.02 3.28 -10.48
N PRO A 102 0.08 2.52 -10.44
CA PRO A 102 1.44 3.06 -10.34
C PRO A 102 1.84 3.97 -11.52
N ASN A 103 1.20 3.82 -12.68
CA ASN A 103 1.43 4.67 -13.86
C ASN A 103 0.98 6.13 -13.63
N TYR A 104 0.12 6.38 -12.66
CA TYR A 104 -0.38 7.73 -12.33
C TYR A 104 0.20 8.24 -11.01
N PHE A 105 0.43 7.35 -10.06
CA PHE A 105 0.98 7.70 -8.75
C PHE A 105 1.60 6.47 -8.09
N THR A 106 2.83 6.60 -7.61
CA THR A 106 3.54 5.51 -6.92
C THR A 106 3.42 5.64 -5.41
N SER A 107 3.90 6.75 -4.83
CA SER A 107 3.87 6.98 -3.38
C SER A 107 3.97 8.45 -3.01
N GLY A 108 3.60 8.79 -1.78
CA GLY A 108 3.66 10.18 -1.33
C GLY A 108 3.47 10.29 0.17
N ARG A 109 3.80 11.47 0.70
CA ARG A 109 3.75 11.78 2.13
C ARG A 109 2.90 13.02 2.36
N LEU A 110 2.01 12.97 3.33
CA LEU A 110 1.20 14.11 3.78
C LEU A 110 1.38 14.29 5.30
N LYS A 111 1.36 15.54 5.77
CA LYS A 111 1.41 15.88 7.18
C LYS A 111 0.30 16.87 7.51
N PHE A 112 -0.41 16.63 8.60
CA PHE A 112 -1.51 17.47 9.07
C PHE A 112 -1.65 17.38 10.59
N THR A 113 -2.44 18.27 11.18
CA THR A 113 -2.76 18.21 12.62
C THR A 113 -4.20 17.69 12.78
N ALA A 114 -4.34 16.50 13.34
CA ALA A 114 -5.62 15.88 13.62
C ALA A 114 -6.26 16.47 14.89
N LYS A 115 -7.55 16.79 14.82
CA LYS A 115 -8.36 17.23 15.97
C LYS A 115 -9.03 16.01 16.61
N ALA A 116 -9.28 16.09 17.91
CA ALA A 116 -9.94 15.00 18.64
C ALA A 116 -11.36 14.77 18.12
N SER A 117 -11.75 13.50 17.96
CA SER A 117 -13.09 13.09 17.50
C SER A 117 -13.44 13.42 16.05
N HIS A 118 -12.47 13.85 15.22
CA HIS A 118 -12.69 14.16 13.81
C HIS A 118 -12.37 12.99 12.88
N HIS A 119 -12.90 13.03 11.66
CA HIS A 119 -12.79 12.01 10.64
C HIS A 119 -12.08 12.58 9.42
N TYR A 120 -10.97 11.97 9.03
CA TYR A 120 -10.13 12.43 7.94
C TYR A 120 -10.14 11.45 6.78
N GLN A 121 -10.06 11.99 5.57
CA GLN A 121 -9.87 11.19 4.37
C GLN A 121 -8.80 11.81 3.48
N VAL A 122 -7.89 10.98 2.98
CA VAL A 122 -7.01 11.38 1.89
C VAL A 122 -7.86 11.50 0.62
N LYS A 123 -7.79 12.59 -0.11
CA LYS A 123 -8.53 12.81 -1.36
C LYS A 123 -7.57 13.04 -2.50
N ASN A 124 -8.09 12.92 -3.72
CA ASN A 124 -7.40 13.39 -4.92
C ASN A 124 -8.39 13.98 -5.94
N ASN A 125 -7.86 14.70 -6.92
CA ASN A 125 -8.64 15.30 -8.00
C ASN A 125 -8.86 14.34 -9.19
N GLN A 126 -8.69 13.02 -9.02
CA GLN A 126 -8.75 12.04 -10.14
C GLN A 126 -10.05 12.13 -10.95
N ALA A 127 -11.12 12.60 -10.31
CA ALA A 127 -12.42 12.75 -10.94
C ALA A 127 -12.57 13.97 -11.83
N ASP A 128 -11.75 14.97 -11.60
CA ASP A 128 -11.82 16.27 -12.23
C ASP A 128 -10.74 16.39 -13.33
N ILE A 129 -9.76 15.48 -13.33
CA ILE A 129 -8.74 15.35 -14.38
C ILE A 129 -9.42 15.02 -15.71
N LYS A 130 -9.51 16.03 -16.58
CA LYS A 130 -9.68 15.81 -18.01
C LYS A 130 -8.38 15.18 -18.53
N PHE A 131 -8.48 14.09 -19.29
CA PHE A 131 -7.34 13.37 -19.86
C PHE A 131 -6.21 14.32 -20.29
N ASN A 132 -5.03 14.15 -19.69
CA ASN A 132 -3.74 14.74 -20.07
C ASN A 132 -3.53 16.25 -19.86
N LYS A 133 -4.34 16.96 -19.08
CA LYS A 133 -4.13 18.42 -18.88
C LYS A 133 -3.83 18.88 -17.45
N GLU A 134 -4.16 18.07 -16.44
CA GLU A 134 -3.98 18.47 -15.05
C GLU A 134 -3.24 17.41 -14.26
N PRO A 135 -2.35 17.82 -13.34
CA PRO A 135 -1.64 16.88 -12.49
C PRO A 135 -2.59 16.26 -11.46
N LEU A 136 -2.23 15.05 -10.99
CA LEU A 136 -2.93 14.39 -9.90
C LEU A 136 -2.49 15.02 -8.56
N LEU A 137 -3.40 15.77 -7.95
CA LEU A 137 -3.21 16.44 -6.68
C LEU A 137 -3.81 15.61 -5.56
N PHE A 138 -3.14 15.61 -4.41
CA PHE A 138 -3.57 14.92 -3.19
C PHE A 138 -3.69 15.90 -2.03
N TRP A 139 -4.65 15.64 -1.14
CA TRP A 139 -4.83 16.39 0.09
C TRP A 139 -5.50 15.52 1.16
N VAL A 140 -5.53 15.99 2.41
CA VAL A 140 -6.39 15.46 3.46
C VAL A 140 -7.56 16.42 3.67
N GLU A 141 -8.75 15.86 3.77
CA GLU A 141 -9.99 16.57 4.07
C GLU A 141 -10.53 16.10 5.42
N ASP A 142 -10.95 17.05 6.24
CA ASP A 142 -11.74 16.83 7.45
C ASP A 142 -13.20 16.64 7.03
N LEU A 143 -13.73 15.44 7.21
CA LEU A 143 -15.07 15.07 6.76
C LEU A 143 -16.16 15.69 7.64
N ASP A 144 -15.84 16.06 8.88
CA ASP A 144 -16.81 16.69 9.79
C ASP A 144 -17.02 18.17 9.46
N THR A 145 -15.96 18.87 8.99
CA THR A 145 -16.03 20.30 8.65
C THR A 145 -16.05 20.59 7.15
N GLY A 146 -15.63 19.64 6.31
CA GLY A 146 -15.37 19.84 4.89
C GLY A 146 -14.09 20.62 4.60
N GLU A 147 -13.27 20.91 5.62
CA GLU A 147 -12.03 21.68 5.44
C GLU A 147 -10.92 20.83 4.83
N VAL A 148 -10.18 21.42 3.90
CA VAL A 148 -8.93 20.86 3.38
C VAL A 148 -7.79 21.19 4.36
N VAL A 149 -7.33 20.18 5.10
CA VAL A 149 -6.35 20.35 6.21
C VAL A 149 -4.89 20.21 5.78
N THR A 150 -4.65 19.93 4.51
CA THR A 150 -3.32 20.02 3.87
C THR A 150 -3.42 20.77 2.55
N PRO A 151 -2.37 21.47 2.10
CA PRO A 151 -2.32 21.98 0.72
C PRO A 151 -2.61 20.88 -0.29
N LYS A 152 -3.31 21.21 -1.37
CA LYS A 152 -3.43 20.33 -2.54
C LYS A 152 -2.08 20.32 -3.24
N GLN A 153 -1.45 19.17 -3.34
CA GLN A 153 -0.10 19.07 -3.90
C GLN A 153 0.09 17.85 -4.78
N GLU A 154 0.95 17.99 -5.78
CA GLU A 154 1.48 16.87 -6.54
C GLU A 154 2.36 16.04 -5.62
N LEU A 155 2.02 14.77 -5.50
CA LEU A 155 2.87 13.81 -4.82
C LEU A 155 3.64 13.06 -5.90
N LEU A 156 4.75 13.65 -6.32
CA LEU A 156 5.71 12.96 -7.15
C LEU A 156 6.32 11.88 -6.26
N GLY A 157 6.09 10.61 -6.65
CA GLY A 157 6.66 9.42 -6.03
C GLY A 157 7.96 9.73 -5.32
N ILE A 158 8.11 9.30 -4.06
CA ILE A 158 9.47 9.23 -3.54
C ILE A 158 10.16 8.17 -4.40
N THR A 159 10.86 8.58 -5.46
CA THR A 159 11.90 7.81 -6.11
C THR A 159 13.03 7.74 -5.10
N VAL A 160 12.81 7.04 -3.99
CA VAL A 160 13.95 6.57 -3.22
C VAL A 160 14.41 5.33 -3.96
N PRO A 161 15.60 5.33 -4.59
CA PRO A 161 16.45 4.18 -4.43
C PRO A 161 16.92 4.23 -2.96
N SER A 162 16.05 3.89 -2.01
CA SER A 162 16.56 3.50 -0.72
C SER A 162 16.92 2.06 -0.94
N SER A 163 18.18 1.82 -1.26
CA SER A 163 18.86 0.62 -0.81
C SER A 163 18.78 0.58 0.71
N VAL A 164 17.58 0.35 1.27
CA VAL A 164 17.46 -0.24 2.60
C VAL A 164 17.91 -1.68 2.36
N SER A 165 19.23 -1.85 2.45
CA SER A 165 19.83 -3.15 2.53
C SER A 165 19.39 -3.74 3.86
N PHE A 166 18.34 -4.55 3.83
CA PHE A 166 18.05 -5.45 4.93
C PHE A 166 19.18 -6.48 4.94
N VAL A 167 20.19 -6.27 5.77
CA VAL A 167 21.22 -7.28 6.00
C VAL A 167 20.56 -8.42 6.78
N PRO A 168 20.43 -9.63 6.22
CA PRO A 168 19.93 -10.76 6.99
C PRO A 168 20.94 -11.09 8.08
N VAL A 169 20.55 -10.93 9.35
CA VAL A 169 21.32 -11.45 10.48
C VAL A 169 21.02 -12.94 10.57
N ILE A 170 21.97 -13.77 10.13
CA ILE A 170 21.93 -15.21 10.37
C ILE A 170 22.36 -15.44 11.83
N ILE A 171 21.42 -15.87 12.67
CA ILE A 171 21.71 -16.29 14.04
C ILE A 171 22.00 -17.80 14.00
N SER A 172 23.26 -18.20 14.17
CA SER A 172 23.57 -19.62 14.40
C SER A 172 23.16 -20.02 15.82
N LYS A 173 22.41 -21.11 15.97
CA LYS A 173 22.19 -21.75 17.26
C LYS A 173 23.45 -22.49 17.72
#